data_AF-A0A1P8TQ26-F1
#
_entry.id   AF-A0A1P8TQ26-F1
#
_cell.length_a   1.000
_cell.length_b   1.000
_cell.length_c   1.000
_cell.angle_alpha   90.00
_cell.angle_beta   90.00
_cell.angle_gamma   90.00
#
_symmetry.space_group_name_H-M   'P 1'
#
loop_
_entity.id
_entity.type
_entity.pdbx_description
1 polymer ?
#
loop_
_entity_poly.entity_id
_entity_poly.type
_entity_poly.pdbx_seq_one_letter_code
_entity_poly.pdbx_strand_id
1 'polypeptide(L)' 'MTATPRHVRTGSTLQGARWRRSSHSNGMNNCVETATLDSGRPNRLLAVRDSKNTEGSALLFSPGPWETFLDSLR' A
#
# COMPACT_ATOMS: atom_id res chain seq x y z
N MET A 1 -4.07 23.97 -14.06
CA MET A 1 -3.89 23.21 -12.81
C MET A 1 -4.21 21.75 -13.11
N THR A 2 -3.20 20.95 -13.45
CA THR A 2 -3.40 19.56 -13.86
C THR A 2 -3.61 18.72 -12.62
N ALA A 3 -4.84 18.25 -12.40
CA ALA A 3 -5.15 17.36 -11.29
C ALA A 3 -4.27 16.12 -11.38
N THR A 4 -3.48 15.87 -10.33
CA THR A 4 -2.65 14.67 -10.23
C THR A 4 -3.56 13.44 -10.39
N PRO A 5 -3.23 12.49 -11.27
CA PRO A 5 -4.10 11.34 -11.51
C PRO A 5 -4.31 10.59 -10.19
N ARG A 6 -5.57 10.53 -9.77
CA ARG A 6 -6.01 9.97 -8.47
C ARG A 6 -5.72 8.47 -8.34
N HIS A 7 -5.40 7.81 -9.46
CA HIS A 7 -5.05 6.40 -9.51
C HIS A 7 -3.81 6.22 -10.39
N VAL A 8 -2.64 6.06 -9.76
CA VAL A 8 -1.43 5.61 -10.44
C VAL A 8 -1.60 4.12 -10.73
N ARG A 9 -1.38 3.70 -11.97
CA ARG A 9 -1.45 2.28 -12.35
C ARG A 9 -0.44 1.50 -11.50
N THR A 10 -0.93 0.69 -10.57
CA THR A 10 -0.15 0.10 -9.47
C THR A 10 1.03 -0.74 -9.96
N GLY A 11 0.89 -1.36 -11.14
CA GLY A 11 1.86 -2.32 -11.68
C GLY A 11 3.29 -1.78 -11.92
N SER A 12 3.49 -0.48 -12.19
CA SER A 12 4.85 0.07 -12.36
C SER A 12 5.46 0.56 -11.05
N THR A 13 4.65 0.92 -10.06
CA THR A 13 5.13 1.50 -8.78
C THR A 13 5.46 0.42 -7.74
N LEU A 14 4.93 -0.80 -7.91
CA LEU A 14 5.19 -1.93 -7.01
C LEU A 14 6.40 -2.79 -7.41
N GLN A 15 7.02 -2.56 -8.56
CA GLN A 15 8.21 -3.33 -8.94
C GLN A 15 9.34 -3.09 -7.92
N GLY A 16 9.90 -4.18 -7.39
CA GLY A 16 10.92 -4.13 -6.34
C GLY A 16 10.38 -3.87 -4.92
N ALA A 17 9.06 -3.79 -4.74
CA ALA A 17 8.46 -3.64 -3.42
C ALA A 17 8.76 -4.85 -2.53
N ARG A 18 9.30 -4.59 -1.33
CA ARG A 18 9.56 -5.62 -0.31
C ARG A 18 8.32 -5.77 0.57
N TRP A 19 7.46 -6.70 0.20
CA TRP A 19 6.22 -7.00 0.92
C TRP A 19 6.49 -7.69 2.25
N ARG A 20 5.77 -7.26 3.28
CA ARG A 20 5.71 -7.90 4.59
C ARG A 20 4.27 -8.27 4.88
N ARG A 21 4.05 -9.56 5.12
CA ARG A 21 2.76 -10.09 5.55
C ARG A 21 2.50 -9.72 7.01
N SER A 22 1.25 -9.37 7.31
CA SER A 22 0.82 -9.14 8.69
C SER A 22 0.92 -10.43 9.52
N SER A 23 1.35 -10.33 10.77
CA SER A 23 1.30 -11.43 11.73
C SER A 23 -0.12 -11.86 12.07
N HIS A 24 -1.12 -11.00 11.84
CA HIS A 24 -2.53 -11.30 12.03
C HIS A 24 -3.15 -12.06 10.85
N SER A 25 -2.42 -12.16 9.73
CA SER A 25 -2.83 -12.99 8.59
C SER A 25 -2.65 -14.47 8.93
N ASN A 26 -3.67 -15.04 9.56
CA ASN A 26 -3.79 -16.48 9.75
C ASN A 26 -4.40 -17.11 8.49
N GLY A 27 -4.08 -18.38 8.18
CA GLY A 27 -4.29 -18.98 6.85
C GLY A 27 -5.69 -18.83 6.22
N MET A 28 -6.73 -18.55 7.01
CA MET A 28 -8.07 -18.27 6.50
C MET A 28 -8.47 -16.79 6.48
N ASN A 29 -7.94 -15.92 7.35
CA ASN A 29 -8.47 -14.56 7.56
C ASN A 29 -7.39 -13.47 7.61
N ASN A 30 -7.84 -12.20 7.52
CA ASN A 30 -7.00 -11.00 7.69
C ASN A 30 -5.81 -10.94 6.72
N CYS A 31 -5.98 -11.44 5.49
CA CYS A 31 -4.91 -11.61 4.50
C CYS A 31 -4.43 -10.25 3.97
N VAL A 32 -3.47 -9.64 4.65
CA VAL A 32 -2.93 -8.33 4.29
C VAL A 32 -1.41 -8.38 4.24
N GLU A 33 -0.84 -7.81 3.17
CA GLU A 33 0.58 -7.50 3.07
C GLU A 33 0.78 -6.00 2.86
N THR A 34 1.84 -5.47 3.45
CA THR A 34 2.22 -4.06 3.29
C THR A 34 3.64 -3.94 2.77
N ALA A 35 3.90 -2.89 1.99
CA ALA A 35 5.23 -2.56 1.53
C ALA A 35 5.44 -1.05 1.57
N THR A 36 6.60 -0.63 2.04
CA THR A 36 7.02 0.75 1.89
C THR A 36 7.75 0.92 0.56
N LEU A 37 7.28 1.84 -0.27
CA LEU A 37 7.83 2.08 -1.59
C LEU A 37 8.77 3.29 -1.56
N ASP A 38 10.03 3.03 -1.85
CA ASP A 38 11.05 4.06 -2.02
C ASP A 38 11.10 4.45 -3.50
N SER A 39 10.27 5.41 -3.89
CA SER A 39 10.12 5.78 -5.31
C SER A 39 11.10 6.87 -5.76
N GLY A 40 12.15 7.15 -4.98
CA GLY A 40 13.08 8.27 -5.22
C GLY A 40 12.42 9.65 -5.08
N ARG A 41 11.17 9.70 -4.60
CA ARG A 41 10.42 10.92 -4.30
C ARG A 41 10.55 11.24 -2.81
N PRO A 42 10.46 12.53 -2.42
CA PRO A 42 10.58 12.93 -1.01
C PRO A 42 9.51 12.29 -0.10
N ASN A 43 8.38 11.85 -0.67
CA ASN A 43 7.33 11.17 0.08
C ASN A 43 7.32 9.67 -0.24
N ARG A 44 7.79 8.88 0.72
CA ARG A 44 7.68 7.42 0.75
C ARG A 44 6.20 7.02 0.74
N LEU A 45 5.80 6.15 -0.18
CA LEU A 45 4.42 5.66 -0.25
C LEU A 45 4.29 4.36 0.56
N LEU A 46 3.12 4.12 1.13
CA LEU A 46 2.76 2.84 1.71
C LEU A 46 1.82 2.11 0.77
N ALA A 47 2.15 0.86 0.43
CA ALA A 47 1.31 -0.02 -0.34
C ALA A 47 0.65 -1.06 0.59
N VAL A 48 -0.63 -1.34 0.34
CA VAL A 48 -1.41 -2.37 1.05
C VAL A 48 -2.11 -3.23 0.01
N ARG A 49 -2.00 -4.54 0.11
CA ARG A 49 -2.69 -5.50 -0.78
C ARG A 49 -3.21 -6.71 -0.02
N ASP A 50 -4.07 -7.46 -0.70
CA ASP A 50 -4.54 -8.78 -0.26
C ASP A 50 -3.43 -9.84 -0.45
N SER A 51 -3.06 -10.55 0.63
CA SER A 51 -2.06 -11.63 0.55
C SER A 51 -2.50 -12.81 -0.31
N LYS A 52 -3.81 -13.01 -0.49
CA LYS A 52 -4.37 -14.09 -1.33
C LYS A 52 -4.40 -13.72 -2.81
N ASN A 53 -4.33 -12.44 -3.13
CA ASN A 53 -4.38 -11.93 -4.50
C ASN A 53 -3.19 -11.02 -4.78
N THR A 54 -1.98 -11.60 -4.78
CA THR A 54 -0.72 -10.85 -4.94
C THR A 54 -0.56 -10.20 -6.32
N GLU A 55 -1.21 -10.77 -7.34
CA GLU A 55 -1.26 -10.25 -8.72
C GLU A 55 -2.33 -9.16 -8.88
N GLY A 56 -3.18 -8.98 -7.87
CA GLY A 56 -4.19 -7.93 -7.83
C GLY A 56 -3.61 -6.53 -7.66
N SER A 57 -4.49 -5.53 -7.67
CA SER A 57 -4.11 -4.16 -7.35
C SER A 57 -3.76 -3.98 -5.87
N ALA A 58 -2.85 -3.07 -5.59
CA ALA A 58 -2.58 -2.57 -4.24
C ALA A 58 -3.12 -1.15 -4.09
N LEU A 59 -3.57 -0.83 -2.89
CA LEU A 59 -3.87 0.53 -2.45
C LEU A 59 -2.57 1.24 -2.10
N LEU A 60 -2.41 2.48 -2.56
CA LEU A 60 -1.25 3.31 -2.27
C LEU A 60 -1.69 4.49 -1.40
N PHE A 61 -1.02 4.66 -0.27
CA PHE A 61 -1.22 5.76 0.65
C PHE A 61 0.02 6.65 0.66
N SER A 62 -0.20 7.96 0.63
CA SER A 62 0.81 8.91 1.10
C SER A 62 0.81 8.94 2.64
N PRO A 63 1.91 9.41 3.27
CA PRO A 63 2.04 9.37 4.72
C PRO A 63 0.89 10.07 5.47
N GLY A 64 0.51 11.29 5.07
CA GLY A 64 -0.55 12.04 5.76
C GLY A 64 -1.92 11.33 5.82
N PRO A 65 -2.50 10.91 4.68
CA PRO A 65 -3.72 10.13 4.66
C PRO A 65 -3.63 8.80 5.40
N TRP A 66 -2.46 8.14 5.38
CA TRP A 66 -2.24 6.92 6.16
C TRP A 66 -2.35 7.16 7.66
N GLU A 67 -1.67 8.20 8.17
CA GLU A 67 -1.77 8.59 9.59
C GLU A 67 -3.21 8.96 9.97
N THR A 68 -3.90 9.72 9.11
CA THR A 68 -5.30 10.09 9.34
C THR A 68 -6.22 8.86 9.41
N PHE A 69 -5.99 7.89 8.54
CA PHE A 69 -6.71 6.61 8.57
C PHE A 69 -6.45 5.85 9.87
N LEU A 70 -5.20 5.76 10.32
CA LEU A 70 -4.87 5.09 11.58
C LEU A 70 -5.50 5.78 12.79
N ASP A 71 -5.47 7.11 12.82
CA ASP A 71 -6.09 7.90 13.89
C ASP A 71 -7.60 7.66 13.96
N SER A 72 -8.27 7.48 12.83
CA SER A 72 -9.71 7.16 12.78
C SER A 72 -10.08 5.76 13.30
N LEU A 73 -9.11 4.86 13.45
CA LEU A 73 -9.32 3.48 13.93
C LEU A 73 -9.06 3.31 15.44
N ARG A 74 -8.66 4.39 16.12
CA ARG A 74 -8.41 4.41 17.56
C ARG A 74 -9.68 4.70 18.35
#